data_AF-A0AAV4BA14-F1
#
_entry.id   AF-A0AAV4BA14-F1
#
_cell.length_a   1.000
_cell.length_b   1.000
_cell.length_c   1.000
_cell.angle_alpha   90.00
_cell.angle_beta   90.00
_cell.angle_gamma   90.00
#
_symmetry.space_group_name_H-M   'P 1'
#
loop_
_entity.id
_entity.type
_entity.pdbx_description
1 polymer ?
#
loop_
_entity_poly.entity_id
_entity_poly.type
_entity_poly.pdbx_seq_one_letter_code
_entity_poly.pdbx_strand_id
1 'polypeptide(L)'
;MGMNNPADRESVGNMLVGKGLLDELVGKSILEHKLETLGVIVCQICLATFGAKQHKVRVPPRKSRRQCDMETLRNQKRNLKKQMKSAPVDEQAGLQARWLGLKAKHSALSRAESARKRRKTRERKHKRFSAKTRSISPASCFNNQDQVP
;
A
#
# COMPACT_ATOMS: atom_id res chain seq x y z
N MET A 1 9.17 -33.02 34.62
CA MET A 1 9.47 -32.25 35.85
C MET A 1 9.78 -30.82 35.45
N GLY A 2 9.37 -29.84 36.26
CA GLY A 2 9.62 -28.41 36.05
C GLY A 2 8.32 -27.62 35.86
N MET A 3 7.41 -27.64 36.84
CA MET A 3 7.31 -26.66 37.94
C MET A 3 6.70 -25.32 37.47
N ASN A 4 5.38 -25.21 37.60
CA ASN A 4 4.64 -23.95 37.64
C ASN A 4 5.04 -23.22 38.93
N ASN A 5 5.86 -22.18 38.85
CA ASN A 5 6.33 -21.44 40.01
C ASN A 5 5.37 -20.26 40.32
N PRO A 6 4.71 -20.22 41.49
CA PRO A 6 3.75 -19.16 41.83
C PRO A 6 4.39 -17.79 42.16
N ALA A 7 5.71 -17.70 42.26
CA ALA A 7 6.43 -16.49 42.66
C ALA A 7 6.42 -15.35 41.59
N ASP A 8 6.21 -15.68 40.32
CA ASP A 8 6.27 -14.67 39.24
C ASP A 8 4.97 -13.85 39.11
N ARG A 9 3.89 -14.27 39.77
CA ARG A 9 2.63 -13.51 39.80
C ARG A 9 2.63 -12.37 40.82
N GLU A 10 3.44 -12.45 41.87
CA GLU A 10 3.50 -11.40 42.90
C GLU A 10 4.39 -10.21 42.50
N SER A 11 5.31 -10.40 41.53
CA SER A 11 6.15 -9.31 41.01
C SER A 11 5.35 -8.27 40.20
N VAL A 12 4.28 -8.69 39.52
CA VAL A 12 3.39 -7.78 38.77
C VAL A 12 2.46 -7.00 39.70
N GLY A 13 2.13 -7.56 40.87
CA GLY A 13 1.31 -6.91 41.90
C GLY A 13 2.01 -5.72 42.56
N ASN A 14 3.32 -5.83 42.82
CA ASN A 14 4.07 -4.76 43.48
C ASN A 14 4.41 -3.56 42.57
N MET A 15 4.37 -3.72 41.24
CA MET A 15 4.48 -2.58 40.31
C MET A 15 3.20 -1.74 40.22
N LEU A 16 2.03 -2.27 40.60
CA LEU A 16 0.80 -1.49 40.69
C LEU A 16 0.69 -0.67 41.97
N VAL A 17 1.37 -1.06 43.05
CA VAL A 17 1.38 -0.32 44.34
C VAL A 17 2.08 1.04 44.19
N GLY A 18 3.08 1.14 43.30
CA GLY A 18 3.77 2.40 43.00
C GLY A 18 2.91 3.45 42.27
N LYS A 19 1.83 3.04 41.60
CA LYS A 19 0.92 3.98 40.93
C LYS A 19 0.07 4.76 41.94
N GLY A 20 -0.46 4.08 42.95
CA GLY A 20 -1.29 4.71 43.98
C GLY A 20 -0.52 5.70 44.87
N LEU A 21 0.74 5.39 45.20
CA LEU A 21 1.55 6.22 46.10
C LEU A 21 1.97 7.57 45.48
N LEU A 22 2.31 7.57 44.18
CA LEU A 22 2.64 8.80 43.46
C LEU A 22 1.39 9.65 43.17
N ASP A 23 0.28 8.99 42.87
CA ASP A 23 -1.04 9.60 42.69
C ASP A 23 -1.53 10.31 43.95
N GLU A 24 -1.25 9.75 45.13
CA GLU A 24 -1.65 10.27 46.44
C GLU A 24 -0.72 11.40 46.93
N LEU A 25 0.58 11.31 46.66
CA LEU A 25 1.57 12.30 47.08
C LEU A 25 1.55 13.59 46.24
N VAL A 26 1.22 13.48 44.94
CA VAL A 26 1.27 14.60 43.99
C VAL A 26 -0.14 15.03 43.55
N GLY A 27 -1.15 14.19 43.76
CA GLY A 27 -2.50 14.38 43.23
C GLY A 27 -2.59 13.87 41.78
N LYS A 28 -3.53 12.94 41.52
CA LYS A 28 -3.74 12.30 40.20
C LYS A 28 -3.77 13.29 39.04
N SER A 29 -4.50 14.40 39.20
CA SER A 29 -4.62 15.45 38.18
C SER A 29 -3.29 16.16 37.89
N ILE A 30 -2.43 16.34 38.89
CA ILE A 30 -1.13 17.02 38.75
C ILE A 30 -0.10 16.07 38.14
N LEU A 31 -0.14 14.78 38.50
CA LEU A 31 0.76 13.79 37.91
C LEU A 31 0.43 13.54 36.43
N GLU A 32 -0.85 13.35 36.10
CA GLU A 32 -1.31 13.20 34.72
C GLU A 32 -0.91 14.41 33.87
N HIS A 33 -1.11 15.63 34.39
CA HIS A 33 -0.72 16.85 33.71
C HIS A 33 0.80 16.96 33.47
N LYS A 34 1.62 16.55 34.45
CA LYS A 34 3.09 16.52 34.31
C LYS A 34 3.54 15.50 33.26
N LEU A 35 2.94 14.32 33.25
CA LEU A 35 3.23 13.27 32.26
C LEU A 35 2.82 13.71 30.85
N GLU A 36 1.66 14.33 30.72
CA GLU A 36 1.18 14.88 29.44
C GLU A 36 2.13 15.98 28.93
N THR A 37 2.51 16.92 29.80
CA THR A 37 3.45 18.00 29.47
C THR A 37 4.81 17.44 29.05
N LEU A 38 5.31 16.43 29.77
CA LEU A 38 6.57 15.76 29.43
C LEU A 38 6.47 15.05 28.08
N GLY A 39 5.34 14.40 27.79
CA GLY A 39 5.05 13.80 26.49
C GLY A 39 5.08 14.83 25.35
N VAL A 40 4.49 16.01 25.56
CA VAL A 40 4.51 17.11 24.59
C VAL A 40 5.94 17.60 24.34
N ILE A 41 6.72 17.83 25.40
CA ILE A 41 8.10 18.31 25.30
C ILE A 41 8.97 17.30 24.53
N VAL A 42 8.88 16.01 24.86
CA VAL A 42 9.63 14.97 24.16
C VAL A 42 9.23 14.90 22.68
N CYS A 43 7.94 15.00 22.37
CA CYS A 43 7.48 15.06 20.99
C CYS A 43 8.03 16.28 20.24
N GLN A 44 8.03 17.46 20.87
CA GLN A 44 8.57 18.69 20.29
C GLN A 44 10.08 18.59 20.03
N ILE A 45 10.85 18.06 20.99
CA ILE A 45 12.29 17.84 20.83
C ILE A 45 12.55 16.88 19.66
N CYS A 46 11.85 15.75 19.61
CA CYS A 46 11.97 14.79 18.52
C CYS A 46 11.59 15.40 17.16
N LEU A 47 10.56 16.25 17.11
CA LEU A 47 10.19 16.96 15.90
C LEU A 47 11.23 18.00 15.48
N ALA A 48 11.86 18.70 16.42
CA ALA A 48 12.89 19.68 16.14
C ALA A 48 14.20 19.03 15.68
N THR A 49 14.59 17.91 16.27
CA THR A 49 15.85 17.22 15.97
C THR A 49 15.77 16.34 14.73
N PHE A 50 14.67 15.61 14.54
CA PHE A 50 14.53 14.63 13.46
C PHE A 50 13.56 15.07 12.35
N GLY A 51 12.78 16.14 12.59
CA GLY A 51 11.74 16.58 11.68
C GLY A 51 10.49 15.69 11.70
N ALA A 52 9.35 16.25 11.30
CA ALA A 52 8.17 15.44 11.00
C ALA A 52 8.29 14.80 9.62
N LYS A 53 8.14 13.47 9.53
CA LYS A 53 7.87 12.82 8.25
C LYS A 53 6.47 13.21 7.80
N GLN A 54 6.38 14.27 7.01
CA GLN A 54 5.10 14.71 6.43
C GLN A 54 4.46 13.55 5.67
N HIS A 55 3.25 13.18 6.08
CA HIS A 55 2.49 12.18 5.35
C HIS A 55 2.08 12.81 4.03
N LYS A 56 2.87 12.57 2.97
CA LYS A 56 2.57 13.06 1.63
C LYS A 56 1.13 12.71 1.30
N VAL A 57 0.29 13.72 1.05
CA VAL A 57 -1.08 13.52 0.60
C VAL A 57 -1.01 12.63 -0.61
N ARG A 58 -1.58 11.42 -0.51
CA ARG A 58 -1.55 10.44 -1.60
C ARG A 58 -2.46 10.95 -2.70
N VAL A 59 -1.89 11.67 -3.66
CA VAL A 59 -2.61 12.07 -4.86
C VAL A 59 -2.96 10.80 -5.64
N PRO A 60 -4.22 10.59 -6.03
CA PRO A 60 -4.60 9.43 -6.82
C PRO A 60 -3.80 9.45 -8.14
N PRO A 61 -3.32 8.29 -8.61
CA PRO A 61 -2.59 8.21 -9.86
C PRO A 61 -3.41 8.79 -11.00
N ARG A 62 -2.83 9.72 -11.76
CA ARG A 62 -3.49 10.29 -12.93
C ARG A 62 -3.84 9.17 -13.93
N LYS A 63 -5.10 9.17 -14.38
CA LYS A 63 -5.59 8.20 -15.36
C LYS A 63 -4.82 8.37 -16.68
N SER A 64 -4.41 7.25 -17.27
CA SER A 64 -3.88 7.20 -18.64
C SER A 64 -4.96 7.57 -19.64
N ARG A 65 -4.60 8.15 -20.80
CA ARG A 65 -5.53 8.41 -21.91
C ARG A 65 -6.43 7.21 -22.21
N ARG A 66 -5.83 6.01 -22.35
CA ARG A 66 -6.56 4.76 -22.62
C ARG A 66 -7.54 4.37 -21.49
N GLN A 67 -7.25 4.74 -20.24
CA GLN A 67 -8.17 4.50 -19.13
C GLN A 67 -9.36 5.46 -19.18
N CYS A 68 -9.13 6.73 -19.52
CA CYS A 68 -10.21 7.67 -19.79
C CYS A 68 -11.08 7.19 -20.96
N ASP A 69 -10.47 6.76 -22.07
CA ASP A 69 -11.20 6.25 -23.25
C ASP A 69 -12.07 5.03 -22.89
N MET A 70 -11.55 4.09 -22.08
CA MET A 70 -12.32 2.96 -21.57
C MET A 70 -13.52 3.39 -20.71
N GLU A 71 -13.36 4.43 -19.89
CA GLU A 71 -14.43 4.97 -19.04
C GLU A 71 -15.53 5.62 -19.88
N THR A 72 -15.15 6.42 -20.87
CA THR A 72 -16.07 6.99 -21.88
C THR A 72 -16.87 5.89 -22.59
N LEU A 73 -16.20 4.82 -23.05
CA LEU A 73 -16.87 3.69 -23.69
C LEU A 73 -17.83 2.96 -22.76
N ARG A 74 -17.52 2.84 -21.46
CA ARG A 74 -18.44 2.25 -20.48
C ARG A 74 -19.69 3.10 -20.33
N ASN A 75 -19.55 4.42 -20.26
CA ASN A 75 -20.67 5.34 -20.13
C ASN A 75 -21.55 5.30 -21.38
N GLN A 76 -20.96 5.37 -22.58
CA GLN A 76 -21.69 5.25 -23.84
C GLN A 76 -22.47 3.94 -23.94
N LYS A 77 -21.85 2.81 -23.58
CA LYS A 77 -22.52 1.50 -23.55
C LYS A 77 -23.70 1.46 -22.57
N ARG A 78 -23.56 2.06 -21.38
CA ARG A 78 -24.66 2.14 -20.39
C ARG A 78 -25.80 2.98 -20.95
N ASN A 79 -25.49 4.11 -21.58
CA ASN A 79 -26.50 4.99 -22.18
C ASN A 79 -27.23 4.31 -23.33
N LEU A 80 -26.53 3.60 -24.22
CA LEU A 80 -27.16 2.81 -25.28
C LEU A 80 -28.08 1.73 -24.70
N LYS A 81 -27.68 1.03 -23.63
CA LYS A 81 -28.57 0.08 -22.96
C LYS A 81 -29.81 0.74 -22.36
N LYS A 82 -29.72 1.99 -21.89
CA LYS A 82 -30.88 2.75 -21.43
C LYS A 82 -31.80 3.11 -22.59
N GLN A 83 -31.23 3.59 -23.70
CA GLN A 83 -31.99 3.92 -24.92
C GLN A 83 -32.71 2.69 -25.49
N MET A 84 -32.03 1.53 -25.55
CA MET A 84 -32.63 0.28 -26.02
C MET A 84 -33.86 -0.15 -25.20
N LYS A 85 -33.94 0.19 -23.92
CA LYS A 85 -35.11 -0.14 -23.09
C LYS A 85 -36.35 0.67 -23.44
N SER A 86 -36.16 1.87 -24.00
CA SER A 86 -37.23 2.80 -24.33
C SER A 86 -37.50 2.89 -25.84
N ALA A 87 -36.65 2.27 -26.66
CA ALA A 87 -36.72 2.36 -28.12
C ALA A 87 -37.73 1.36 -28.72
N PRO A 88 -38.43 1.74 -29.80
CA PRO A 88 -39.28 0.83 -30.58
C PRO A 88 -38.45 -0.28 -31.22
N VAL A 89 -39.09 -1.41 -31.56
CA VAL A 89 -38.43 -2.64 -32.05
C VAL A 89 -37.57 -2.37 -33.29
N ASP A 90 -38.00 -1.49 -34.19
CA ASP A 90 -37.30 -1.17 -35.42
C ASP A 90 -35.95 -0.47 -35.16
N GLU A 91 -35.86 0.35 -34.11
CA GLU A 91 -34.64 1.08 -33.74
C GLU A 91 -33.68 0.24 -32.87
N GLN A 92 -34.20 -0.80 -32.21
CA GLN A 92 -33.40 -1.64 -31.31
C GLN A 92 -32.25 -2.34 -32.04
N ALA A 93 -32.48 -2.80 -33.28
CA ALA A 93 -31.45 -3.44 -34.08
C ALA A 93 -30.25 -2.51 -34.33
N GLY A 94 -30.50 -1.25 -34.69
CA GLY A 94 -29.47 -0.24 -34.89
C GLY A 94 -28.70 0.10 -33.62
N LEU A 95 -29.41 0.24 -32.50
CA LEU A 95 -28.79 0.47 -31.18
C LEU A 95 -27.93 -0.73 -30.73
N GLN A 96 -28.38 -1.94 -31.00
CA GLN A 96 -27.63 -3.17 -30.71
C GLN A 96 -26.35 -3.25 -31.53
N ALA A 97 -26.41 -2.99 -32.84
CA ALA A 97 -25.23 -2.96 -33.70
C ALA A 97 -24.20 -1.93 -33.21
N ARG A 98 -24.67 -0.72 -32.85
CA ARG A 98 -23.81 0.32 -32.28
C ARG A 98 -23.19 -0.12 -30.96
N TRP A 99 -23.96 -0.77 -30.09
CA TRP A 99 -23.46 -1.28 -28.81
C TRP A 99 -22.39 -2.36 -28.98
N LEU A 100 -22.57 -3.28 -29.95
CA LEU A 100 -21.57 -4.30 -30.31
C LEU A 100 -20.27 -3.66 -30.80
N GLY A 101 -20.35 -2.61 -31.63
CA GLY A 101 -19.19 -1.83 -32.06
C GLY A 101 -18.43 -1.21 -30.88
N LEU A 102 -19.13 -0.62 -29.92
CA LEU A 102 -18.50 -0.08 -28.70
C LEU A 102 -17.91 -1.18 -27.82
N LYS A 103 -18.55 -2.35 -27.73
CA LYS A 103 -18.03 -3.51 -27.00
C LYS A 103 -16.71 -4.00 -27.60
N ALA A 104 -16.63 -4.10 -28.93
CA ALA A 104 -15.41 -4.48 -29.64
C ALA A 104 -14.26 -3.47 -29.38
N LYS A 105 -14.54 -2.17 -29.52
CA LYS A 105 -13.56 -1.10 -29.22
C LYS A 105 -13.05 -1.16 -27.78
N HIS A 106 -13.95 -1.33 -26.80
CA HIS A 106 -13.57 -1.44 -25.39
C HIS A 106 -12.71 -2.69 -25.15
N SER A 107 -13.05 -3.83 -25.76
CA SER A 107 -12.26 -5.06 -25.66
C SER A 107 -10.84 -4.87 -26.19
N ALA A 108 -10.70 -4.26 -27.37
CA ALA A 108 -9.39 -3.98 -27.97
C ALA A 108 -8.53 -3.07 -27.07
N LEU A 109 -9.09 -1.98 -26.55
CA LEU A 109 -8.38 -1.08 -25.62
C LEU A 109 -7.99 -1.79 -24.32
N SER A 110 -8.88 -2.62 -23.76
CA SER A 110 -8.61 -3.38 -22.55
C SER A 110 -7.45 -4.36 -22.74
N ARG A 111 -7.40 -5.07 -23.87
CA ARG A 111 -6.28 -5.97 -24.22
C ARG A 111 -4.97 -5.21 -24.36
N ALA A 112 -4.99 -4.07 -25.06
CA ALA A 112 -3.80 -3.23 -25.25
C ALA A 112 -3.25 -2.67 -23.92
N GLU A 113 -4.11 -2.23 -23.01
CA GLU A 113 -3.72 -1.80 -21.66
C GLU A 113 -3.17 -2.96 -20.82
N SER A 114 -3.82 -4.12 -20.90
CA SER A 114 -3.38 -5.32 -20.18
C SER A 114 -2.00 -5.79 -20.66
N ALA A 115 -1.76 -5.80 -21.98
CA ALA A 115 -0.46 -6.11 -22.57
C ALA A 115 0.62 -5.12 -22.09
N ARG A 116 0.32 -3.82 -22.10
CA ARG A 116 1.22 -2.77 -21.59
C ARG A 116 1.56 -2.97 -20.12
N LYS A 117 0.57 -3.29 -19.27
CA LYS A 117 0.79 -3.59 -17.85
C LYS A 117 1.65 -4.85 -17.66
N ARG A 118 1.36 -5.92 -18.39
CA ARG A 118 2.14 -7.17 -18.36
C ARG A 118 3.60 -6.92 -18.72
N ARG A 119 3.86 -6.20 -19.81
CA ARG A 119 5.22 -5.80 -20.22
C ARG A 119 5.93 -5.00 -19.14
N LYS A 120 5.28 -3.97 -18.60
CA LYS A 120 5.86 -3.14 -17.51
C LYS A 120 6.19 -3.96 -16.26
N THR A 121 5.33 -4.92 -15.91
CA THR A 121 5.59 -5.82 -14.77
C THR A 121 6.76 -6.75 -15.05
N ARG A 122 6.87 -7.32 -16.25
CA ARG A 122 8.00 -8.16 -16.67
C ARG A 122 9.32 -7.39 -16.62
N GLU A 123 9.36 -6.18 -17.17
CA GLU A 123 10.53 -5.30 -17.12
C GLU A 123 10.94 -4.97 -15.69
N ARG A 124 9.98 -4.68 -14.80
CA ARG A 124 10.25 -4.45 -13.37
C ARG A 124 10.84 -5.69 -12.68
N LYS A 125 10.30 -6.88 -12.96
CA LYS A 125 10.84 -8.14 -12.43
C LYS A 125 12.28 -8.37 -12.92
N HIS A 126 12.52 -8.17 -14.21
CA HIS A 126 13.87 -8.27 -14.79
C HIS A 126 14.85 -7.29 -14.13
N LYS A 127 14.49 -6.02 -13.99
CA LYS A 127 15.32 -5.01 -13.32
C LYS A 127 15.65 -5.38 -11.87
N ARG A 128 14.67 -5.91 -11.13
CA ARG A 128 14.88 -6.38 -9.74
C ARG A 128 15.83 -7.57 -9.69
N PHE A 129 15.64 -8.54 -10.57
CA PHE A 129 16.52 -9.70 -10.68
C PHE A 129 17.95 -9.27 -11.03
N SER A 130 18.13 -8.44 -12.07
CA SER A 130 19.45 -7.96 -12.48
C SER A 130 20.14 -7.09 -11.42
N ALA A 131 19.37 -6.29 -10.66
CA ALA A 131 19.94 -5.53 -9.54
C ALA A 131 20.40 -6.45 -8.41
N LYS A 132 19.63 -7.51 -8.11
CA LYS A 132 19.99 -8.51 -7.11
C LYS A 132 21.22 -9.31 -7.53
N THR A 133 21.31 -9.75 -8.78
CA THR A 133 22.47 -10.50 -9.27
C THR A 133 23.73 -9.63 -9.37
N ARG A 134 23.62 -8.34 -9.73
CA ARG A 134 24.77 -7.41 -9.67
C ARG A 134 25.28 -7.15 -8.26
N SER A 135 24.43 -7.25 -7.23
CA SER A 135 24.86 -7.18 -5.82
C SER A 135 25.52 -8.48 -5.32
N ILE A 136 25.45 -9.56 -6.10
CA ILE A 136 26.12 -10.84 -5.85
C ILE A 136 27.25 -10.93 -6.88
N SER A 137 28.36 -10.24 -6.63
CA SER A 137 29.52 -10.31 -7.51
C SER A 137 30.04 -11.77 -7.59
N PRO A 138 30.24 -12.36 -8.79
CA PRO A 138 30.87 -13.68 -8.95
C PRO A 138 32.41 -13.63 -8.80
N ALA A 139 32.99 -12.50 -8.37
CA ALA A 139 34.44 -12.32 -8.25
C ALA A 139 35.12 -13.22 -7.19
N SER A 140 34.40 -14.11 -6.51
CA SER A 140 34.97 -15.06 -5.54
C SER A 140 35.13 -16.49 -6.06
N CYS A 141 34.85 -16.79 -7.34
CA CYS A 141 34.77 -18.18 -7.83
C CYS A 141 35.80 -18.59 -8.89
N PHE A 142 36.85 -17.80 -9.15
CA PHE A 142 37.92 -18.19 -10.09
C PHE A 142 39.30 -17.85 -9.52
N ASN A 143 39.79 -18.69 -8.62
CA ASN A 143 41.21 -18.77 -8.26
C ASN A 143 41.54 -20.27 -8.11
N ASN A 144 41.67 -20.96 -9.24
CA ASN A 144 42.46 -22.19 -9.28
C ASN A 144 43.86 -21.80 -9.72
N GLN A 145 44.74 -21.64 -8.73
CA GLN A 145 46.17 -21.69 -8.93
C GLN A 145 46.56 -23.16 -9.11
N ASP A 146 46.48 -23.66 -10.34
CA ASP A 146 47.24 -24.83 -10.74
C ASP A 146 48.65 -24.35 -11.15
N GLN A 147 49.53 -24.21 -10.16
CA GLN A 147 50.97 -24.32 -10.38
C GLN A 147 51.43 -25.63 -9.76
N VAL A 148 51.69 -26.62 -10.61
CA VAL A 148 52.48 -27.81 -10.26
C VAL A 148 53.85 -27.62 -10.92
N PRO A 149 54.96 -27.83 -10.18
CA PRO A 149 56.33 -27.57 -10.65
C PRO A 149 56.79 -28.49 -11.79
#